data_AF-A0A5P1ERX6-F1
#
_entry.id   AF-A0A5P1ERX6-F1
#
_cell.length_a   1.000
_cell.length_b   1.000
_cell.length_c   1.000
_cell.angle_alpha   90.00
_cell.angle_beta   90.00
_cell.angle_gamma   90.00
#
_symmetry.space_group_name_H-M   'P 1'
#
loop_
_entity.id
_entity.type
_entity.pdbx_description
1 polymer ?
#
loop_
_entity_poly.entity_id
_entity_poly.type
_entity_poly.pdbx_seq_one_letter_code
_entity_poly.pdbx_strand_id
1 'polypeptide(L)'
;MLSIHRFEEVAFNFNWGKDSTVLLHLLRAGYYLHKEKTKQSNGNQLDSIPECRIRTINFETPCAFPEINSFTYETASNYDLQLEIISLDFKSGLETLMKEKTYQSYFSWYTNWRP
;
A
#
# COMPACT_ATOMS: atom_id res chain seq x y z
N MET A 1 14.17 -9.41 -0.16
CA MET A 1 13.96 -7.96 0.07
C MET A 1 12.58 -7.71 0.71
N LEU A 2 12.26 -8.41 1.80
CA LEU A 2 11.06 -8.22 2.65
C LEU A 2 11.40 -8.50 4.13
N SER A 3 12.68 -8.65 4.50
CA SER A 3 13.08 -9.20 5.81
C SER A 3 13.26 -8.15 6.92
N ILE A 4 12.81 -6.91 6.72
CA ILE A 4 13.09 -5.81 7.67
C ILE A 4 11.81 -5.29 8.34
N HIS A 5 10.66 -5.35 7.67
CA HIS A 5 9.39 -4.87 8.23
C HIS A 5 8.28 -5.89 7.98
N ARG A 6 7.36 -6.03 8.94
CA ARG A 6 6.16 -6.84 8.73
C ARG A 6 5.29 -6.16 7.67
N PHE A 7 4.59 -6.94 6.86
CA PHE A 7 3.81 -6.40 5.74
C PHE A 7 2.76 -5.39 6.20
N GLU A 8 2.24 -5.60 7.40
CA GLU A 8 1.29 -4.73 8.07
C GLU A 8 1.92 -3.38 8.44
N GLU A 9 3.23 -3.27 8.67
CA GLU A 9 3.91 -2.05 9.12
C GLU A 9 4.32 -1.11 7.99
N VAL A 10 3.98 -1.48 6.76
CA VAL A 10 4.34 -0.78 5.53
C VAL A 10 3.11 -0.09 4.95
N ALA A 11 3.25 1.18 4.58
CA ALA A 11 2.26 1.87 3.76
C ALA A 11 2.78 2.15 2.35
N PHE A 12 1.85 2.11 1.40
CA PHE A 12 2.11 2.22 -0.03
C PHE A 12 1.41 3.45 -0.62
N ASN A 13 2.12 4.32 -1.34
CA ASN A 13 1.63 5.64 -1.76
C ASN A 13 0.71 5.70 -3.02
N PHE A 14 -0.28 4.83 -3.22
CA PHE A 14 -0.73 4.51 -4.60
C PHE A 14 -1.27 5.69 -5.43
N ASN A 15 -0.61 5.97 -6.56
CA ASN A 15 -0.98 7.03 -7.52
C ASN A 15 -1.59 6.48 -8.81
N TRP A 16 -1.88 5.17 -8.85
CA TRP A 16 -2.49 4.47 -9.99
C TRP A 16 -1.69 4.48 -11.30
N GLY A 17 -0.46 4.97 -11.26
CA GLY A 17 0.47 4.91 -12.38
C GLY A 17 0.97 3.50 -12.65
N LYS A 18 1.66 3.33 -13.78
CA LYS A 18 2.25 2.05 -14.18
C LYS A 18 3.18 1.48 -13.12
N ASP A 19 4.13 2.27 -12.63
CA ASP A 19 5.19 1.77 -11.74
C ASP A 19 4.63 1.33 -10.38
N SER A 20 3.68 2.08 -9.86
CA SER A 20 3.00 1.75 -8.62
C SER A 20 2.06 0.55 -8.78
N THR A 21 1.43 0.39 -9.94
CA THR A 21 0.62 -0.80 -10.23
C THR A 21 1.50 -2.06 -10.29
N VAL A 22 2.67 -1.98 -10.92
CA VAL A 22 3.64 -3.08 -10.93
C VAL A 22 4.09 -3.41 -9.51
N LEU A 23 4.42 -2.40 -8.70
CA LEU A 23 4.84 -2.60 -7.31
C LEU A 23 3.71 -3.22 -6.46
N LEU A 24 2.46 -2.81 -6.65
CA LEU A 24 1.30 -3.42 -5.99
C LEU A 24 1.20 -4.92 -6.31
N HIS A 25 1.31 -5.31 -7.58
CA HIS A 25 1.27 -6.71 -7.97
C HIS A 25 2.43 -7.52 -7.39
N LEU A 26 3.64 -6.94 -7.35
CA LEU A 26 4.80 -7.58 -6.73
C LEU A 26 4.62 -7.77 -5.22
N LEU A 27 4.09 -6.77 -4.52
CA LEU A 27 3.78 -6.84 -3.08
C LEU A 27 2.76 -7.95 -2.80
N ARG A 28 1.68 -8.01 -3.58
CA ARG A 28 0.67 -9.08 -3.47
C ARG A 28 1.28 -10.46 -3.73
N ALA A 29 2.04 -10.61 -4.81
CA ALA A 29 2.69 -11.88 -5.14
C ALA A 29 3.65 -12.34 -4.03
N GLY A 30 4.47 -11.41 -3.53
CA GLY A 30 5.37 -11.67 -2.39
C GLY A 30 4.62 -12.09 -1.13
N TYR A 31 3.51 -11.44 -0.82
CA TYR A 31 2.65 -11.79 0.32
C TYR A 31 2.07 -13.20 0.19
N TYR A 32 1.49 -13.56 -0.97
CA TYR A 32 0.92 -14.89 -1.17
C TYR A 32 1.96 -16.00 -1.09
N LEU A 33 3.15 -15.80 -1.68
CA LEU A 33 4.26 -16.74 -1.56
C LEU A 33 4.73 -16.93 -0.12
N HIS A 34 4.75 -15.85 0.67
CA HIS A 34 5.08 -15.93 2.10
C HIS A 34 4.01 -16.71 2.86
N LYS A 35 2.73 -16.41 2.64
CA LYS A 35 1.59 -17.08 3.27
C LYS A 35 1.56 -18.58 2.98
N GLU A 36 1.84 -19.00 1.75
CA GLU A 36 1.90 -20.42 1.37
C GLU A 36 3.04 -21.16 2.08
N LYS A 37 4.23 -20.56 2.18
CA LYS A 37 5.37 -21.15 2.89
C LYS A 37 5.09 -21.32 4.38
N THR A 38 4.47 -20.33 5.03
CA THR A 38 4.10 -20.42 6.46
C THR A 38 3.07 -21.51 6.71
N LYS A 39 2.09 -21.69 5.80
CA LYS A 39 1.10 -22.78 5.88
C LYS A 39 1.72 -24.17 5.79
N GLN A 40 2.72 -24.36 4.92
CA GLN A 40 3.41 -25.64 4.76
C GLN A 40 4.30 -25.98 5.98
N SER A 41 4.81 -24.97 6.69
CA SER A 41 5.69 -25.15 7.86
C SER A 41 4.94 -25.40 9.18
N ASN A 42 3.73 -24.85 9.36
CA ASN A 42 3.02 -24.81 10.64
C ASN A 42 1.71 -25.62 10.62
N GLY A 43 1.79 -26.91 10.26
CA GLY A 43 0.66 -27.84 10.11
C GLY A 43 -0.67 -27.42 10.75
N ASN A 44 -1.65 -27.10 9.90
CA ASN A 44 -3.07 -26.92 10.22
C ASN A 44 -3.47 -25.96 11.36
N GLN A 45 -2.65 -25.00 11.77
CA GLN A 45 -3.16 -23.91 12.60
C GLN A 45 -3.87 -22.86 11.71
N LEU A 46 -5.14 -23.12 11.41
CA LEU A 46 -6.05 -22.24 10.67
C LEU A 46 -6.63 -21.15 11.60
N ASP A 47 -5.79 -20.47 12.37
CA ASP A 47 -6.23 -19.28 13.11
C ASP A 47 -5.99 -18.07 12.22
N SER A 48 -6.99 -17.78 11.38
CA SER A 48 -7.25 -16.48 10.72
C SER A 48 -5.99 -15.69 10.33
N ILE A 49 -5.23 -16.18 9.34
CA ILE A 49 -4.21 -15.34 8.70
C ILE A 49 -4.95 -14.15 8.08
N PRO A 50 -4.67 -12.90 8.51
CA PRO A 50 -5.37 -11.71 8.01
C PRO A 50 -5.40 -11.70 6.49
N GLU A 51 -6.50 -11.21 5.90
CA GLU A 51 -6.49 -10.89 4.47
C GLU A 51 -5.36 -9.90 4.16
N CYS A 52 -4.83 -9.97 2.94
CA CYS A 52 -3.73 -9.11 2.48
C CYS A 52 -4.23 -7.66 2.34
N ARG A 53 -4.47 -6.98 3.45
CA ARG A 53 -4.90 -5.58 3.47
C ARG A 53 -3.68 -4.69 3.36
N ILE A 54 -3.28 -4.43 2.11
CA ILE A 54 -2.21 -3.50 1.80
C ILE A 54 -2.67 -2.10 2.20
N ARG A 55 -2.00 -1.51 3.20
CA ARG A 55 -2.23 -0.13 3.60
C ARG A 55 -1.78 0.79 2.49
N THR A 56 -2.72 1.56 1.97
CA THR A 56 -2.54 2.41 0.80
C THR A 56 -2.90 3.83 1.18
N ILE A 57 -1.99 4.77 0.92
CA ILE A 57 -2.17 6.18 1.20
C ILE A 57 -2.38 6.89 -0.13
N ASN A 58 -3.42 7.72 -0.22
CA ASN A 58 -3.66 8.61 -1.36
C ASN A 58 -3.83 10.05 -0.87
N PHE A 59 -3.03 10.97 -1.43
CA PHE A 59 -3.14 12.39 -1.15
C PHE A 59 -4.18 13.01 -2.09
N GLU A 60 -5.36 13.28 -1.56
CA GLU A 60 -6.45 13.86 -2.35
C GLU A 60 -6.21 15.36 -2.54
N THR A 61 -6.19 15.78 -3.80
CA THR A 61 -6.02 17.19 -4.16
C THR A 61 -7.39 17.76 -4.53
N PRO A 62 -7.79 18.95 -4.03
CA PRO A 62 -9.09 19.56 -4.36
C PRO A 62 -9.33 19.80 -5.84
N CYS A 63 -8.26 19.87 -6.64
CA CYS A 63 -8.29 20.08 -8.08
C CYS A 63 -8.25 18.77 -8.89
N ALA A 64 -8.31 17.61 -8.24
CA ALA A 64 -8.35 16.33 -8.94
C ALA A 64 -9.69 16.17 -9.69
N PHE A 65 -9.63 15.57 -10.87
CA PHE A 65 -10.83 15.21 -11.63
C PHE A 65 -11.66 14.19 -10.84
N PRO A 66 -12.99 14.35 -10.73
CA PRO A 66 -13.86 13.41 -10.01
C PRO A 66 -13.70 11.95 -10.46
N GLU A 67 -13.39 11.74 -11.73
CA GLU A 67 -13.13 10.44 -12.34
C GLU A 67 -11.91 9.75 -11.71
N ILE A 68 -10.87 10.51 -11.34
CA ILE A 68 -9.69 9.99 -10.66
C ILE A 68 -10.03 9.54 -9.24
N ASN A 69 -10.87 10.30 -8.54
CA ASN A 69 -11.33 9.91 -7.21
C ASN A 69 -12.20 8.65 -7.28
N SER A 70 -13.16 8.59 -8.20
CA SER A 70 -13.98 7.39 -8.43
C SER A 70 -13.11 6.18 -8.74
N PHE A 71 -12.14 6.33 -9.65
CA PHE A 71 -11.19 5.27 -10.00
C PHE A 71 -10.39 4.80 -8.78
N THR A 72 -9.93 5.73 -7.94
CA THR A 72 -9.19 5.45 -6.70
C THR A 72 -10.02 4.56 -5.77
N TYR A 73 -11.27 4.96 -5.49
CA TYR A 73 -12.15 4.23 -4.59
C TYR A 73 -12.54 2.85 -5.14
N GLU A 74 -12.88 2.79 -6.43
CA GLU A 74 -13.23 1.53 -7.10
C GLU A 74 -12.03 0.56 -7.10
N THR A 75 -10.84 1.06 -7.41
CA THR A 75 -9.64 0.23 -7.43
C THR A 75 -9.27 -0.24 -6.03
N ALA A 76 -9.33 0.64 -5.02
CA ALA A 76 -9.13 0.22 -3.64
C ALA A 76 -10.10 -0.88 -3.21
N SER A 77 -11.37 -0.79 -3.60
CA SER A 77 -12.36 -1.83 -3.34
C SER A 77 -12.05 -3.14 -4.11
N ASN A 78 -11.76 -3.06 -5.40
CA ASN A 78 -11.45 -4.22 -6.25
C ASN A 78 -10.22 -5.00 -5.78
N TYR A 79 -9.24 -4.30 -5.21
CA TYR A 79 -8.01 -4.89 -4.71
C TYR A 79 -8.02 -5.15 -3.19
N ASP A 80 -9.11 -4.88 -2.47
CA ASP A 80 -9.19 -4.97 -0.99
C ASP A 80 -8.05 -4.21 -0.29
N LEU A 81 -7.79 -2.98 -0.74
CA LEU A 81 -6.78 -2.10 -0.16
C LEU A 81 -7.36 -1.38 1.06
N GLN A 82 -6.55 -1.28 2.12
CA GLN A 82 -6.86 -0.38 3.23
C GLN A 82 -6.47 1.04 2.83
N LEU A 83 -7.37 1.72 2.13
CA LEU A 83 -7.16 3.08 1.62
C LEU A 83 -7.32 4.13 2.73
N GLU A 84 -6.30 4.95 2.91
CA GLU A 84 -6.30 6.15 3.73
C GLU A 84 -6.22 7.38 2.82
N ILE A 85 -7.21 8.25 2.91
CA ILE A 85 -7.29 9.51 2.15
C ILE A 85 -6.71 10.63 3.02
N ILE A 86 -5.74 11.36 2.49
CA ILE A 86 -5.16 12.53 3.15
C ILE A 86 -5.51 13.76 2.31
N SER A 87 -6.40 14.61 2.83
CA SER A 87 -6.83 15.85 2.18
C SER A 87 -5.92 17.05 2.51
N LEU A 88 -4.62 16.80 2.69
CA LEU A 88 -3.59 17.81 2.89
C LEU A 88 -2.68 17.86 1.66
N ASP A 89 -1.95 18.96 1.48
CA ASP A 89 -0.87 18.95 0.50
C ASP A 89 0.16 17.86 0.86
N PHE A 90 0.86 17.36 -0.16
CA PHE A 90 1.78 16.23 -0.02
C PHE A 90 2.77 16.41 1.13
N LYS A 91 3.34 17.62 1.30
CA LYS A 91 4.36 17.85 2.32
C LYS A 91 3.76 17.79 3.72
N SER A 92 2.71 18.56 3.98
CA SER A 92 2.07 18.58 5.31
C SER A 92 1.39 17.26 5.67
N GLY A 93 0.81 16.56 4.69
CA GLY A 93 0.28 15.23 4.90
C GLY A 93 1.37 14.20 5.21
N LEU A 94 2.52 14.24 4.51
CA LEU A 94 3.65 13.37 4.81
C LEU A 94 4.23 13.65 6.21
N GLU A 95 4.39 14.92 6.59
CA GLU A 95 4.83 15.30 7.94
C GLU A 95 3.88 14.80 9.04
N THR A 96 2.58 14.74 8.74
CA THR A 96 1.55 14.22 9.66
C THR A 96 1.68 12.71 9.82
N LEU A 97 1.80 11.98 8.69
CA LEU A 97 2.07 10.53 8.69
C LEU A 97 3.34 10.15 9.44
N MET A 98 4.41 10.93 9.30
CA MET A 98 5.68 10.66 10.00
C MET A 98 5.59 10.88 11.51
N LYS A 99 4.66 11.72 11.99
CA LYS A 99 4.40 11.92 13.42
C LYS A 99 3.54 10.80 14.00
N GLU A 100 2.70 10.18 13.19
CA GLU A 100 1.94 9.00 13.58
C GLU A 100 2.87 7.78 13.67
N LYS A 101 3.03 7.22 14.88
CA LYS A 101 3.92 6.07 15.15
C LYS A 101 3.44 4.74 14.54
N THR A 102 2.46 4.77 13.66
CA THR A 102 1.77 3.61 13.10
C THR A 102 2.52 3.03 11.88
N TYR A 103 3.38 3.83 11.26
CA TYR A 103 4.14 3.48 10.05
C TYR A 103 5.64 3.32 10.37
N GLN A 104 6.20 2.13 10.11
CA GLN A 104 7.65 1.90 10.26
C GLN A 104 8.39 2.17 8.95
N SER A 105 7.69 2.02 7.80
CA SER A 105 8.27 2.32 6.50
C SER A 105 7.20 2.71 5.47
N TYR A 106 7.64 3.50 4.49
CA TYR A 106 6.81 4.02 3.40
C TYR A 106 7.49 3.72 2.07
N PHE A 107 6.79 3.04 1.15
CA PHE A 107 7.29 2.80 -0.20
C PHE A 107 6.73 3.83 -1.17
N SER A 108 7.65 4.61 -1.75
CA SER A 108 7.38 5.50 -2.87
C SER A 108 8.13 5.05 -4.11
N TRP A 109 7.50 5.16 -5.27
CA TRP A 109 8.13 5.01 -6.58
C TRP A 109 8.54 6.39 -7.04
N TYR A 110 9.84 6.65 -6.97
CA TYR A 110 10.45 7.69 -7.76
C TYR A 110 11.39 6.99 -8.74
N THR A 111 11.02 6.96 -10.01
CA THR A 111 11.98 6.66 -11.06
C THR A 111 12.90 7.87 -11.18
N ASN A 112 14.22 7.67 -11.16
CA ASN A 112 15.20 8.70 -11.52
C ASN A 112 15.05 9.05 -13.01
N TRP A 113 14.03 9.85 -13.37
CA TRP A 113 13.98 10.51 -14.66
C TRP A 113 14.88 11.74 -14.58
N ARG A 114 16.09 11.62 -15.14
CA ARG A 114 16.84 12.79 -15.59
C ARG A 114 16.42 13.07 -17.04
N PRO A 115 16.09 14.32 -17.40
CA PRO A 115 15.85 14.69 -18.78
C PRO A 115 17.10 14.51 -19.65
#